data_AF-A0A9D9ZX00-F1
#
_entry.id   AF-A0A9D9ZX00-F1
#
_cell.length_a   1.000
_cell.length_b   1.000
_cell.length_c   1.000
_cell.angle_alpha   90.00
_cell.angle_beta   90.00
_cell.angle_gamma   90.00
#
_symmetry.space_group_name_H-M   'P 1'
#
loop_
_entity.id
_entity.type
_entity.pdbx_description
1 polymer ?
#
loop_
_entity_poly.entity_id
_entity_poly.type
_entity_poly.pdbx_seq_one_letter_code
_entity_poly.pdbx_strand_id
1 'polypeptide(L)'
;MGEWSDYFEDFPEENPANQYHDTAGDSLRERVAREALYSPEQLDEIARRKHREAEEVLLLGMRLKEREKAQGEIHRSLGGLMEAYSWFDVNLGLKIRTYSNSAPKAMALLTPTTPMKSRLDFLRLLVAQAPRVPEITKSQRWMKWIEQVEKIRLIRNDYAHGRWINGNSANNFHFAKLSWPVNSEPPQTLIDVTPAEIDVLSSEIWKLTRSMDDVLAPYFNIR
;
A
#
# COMPACT_ATOMS: atom_id res chain seq x y z
N MET A 1 45.19 -30.75 28.05
CA MET A 1 43.71 -30.78 27.93
C MET A 1 43.16 -31.89 28.83
N GLY A 2 43.29 -31.74 30.15
CA GLY A 2 42.88 -32.77 31.12
C GLY A 2 41.88 -32.30 32.17
N GLU A 3 41.48 -31.02 32.17
CA GLU A 3 40.79 -30.43 33.32
C GLU A 3 39.26 -30.54 33.29
N TRP A 4 38.68 -31.09 32.22
CA TRP A 4 37.23 -31.32 32.14
C TRP A 4 36.81 -32.68 32.69
N SER A 5 37.73 -33.64 32.79
CA SER A 5 37.47 -34.99 33.31
C SER A 5 37.19 -34.94 34.81
N ASP A 6 38.05 -34.24 35.55
CA ASP A 6 38.03 -34.21 37.02
C ASP A 6 36.83 -33.38 37.55
N TYR A 7 36.40 -32.35 36.81
CA TYR A 7 35.21 -31.55 37.15
C TYR A 7 33.93 -32.41 37.25
N PHE A 8 33.78 -33.41 36.36
CA PHE A 8 32.60 -34.29 36.35
C PHE A 8 32.69 -35.45 37.34
N GLU A 9 33.84 -35.70 37.96
CA GLU A 9 33.96 -36.62 39.11
C GLU A 9 33.44 -35.96 40.39
N ASP A 10 33.73 -34.66 40.59
CA ASP A 10 33.28 -33.91 41.77
C ASP A 10 31.81 -33.43 41.66
N PHE A 11 31.32 -33.21 40.44
CA PHE A 11 29.93 -32.79 40.17
C PHE A 11 29.25 -33.74 39.16
N PRO A 12 28.97 -35.01 39.56
CA PRO A 12 28.42 -36.02 38.66
C PRO A 12 27.03 -35.68 38.11
N GLU A 13 26.31 -34.78 38.77
CA GLU A 13 24.97 -34.30 38.39
C GLU A 13 25.01 -33.28 37.23
N GLU A 14 26.16 -32.63 37.01
CA GLU A 14 26.36 -31.68 35.91
C GLU A 14 26.95 -32.34 34.65
N ASN A 15 27.32 -33.63 34.75
CA ASN A 15 27.80 -34.40 33.61
C ASN A 15 26.65 -34.58 32.59
N PRO A 16 26.75 -34.04 31.37
CA PRO A 16 25.70 -34.18 30.36
C PRO A 16 25.43 -35.65 29.98
N ALA A 17 26.38 -36.57 30.24
CA ALA A 17 26.18 -38.01 30.07
C ALA A 17 25.36 -38.67 31.20
N ASN A 18 25.23 -38.02 32.35
CA ASN A 18 24.44 -38.47 33.51
C ASN A 18 23.06 -37.81 33.59
N GLN A 19 22.60 -37.12 32.53
CA GLN A 19 21.21 -36.66 32.44
C GLN A 19 20.27 -37.87 32.41
N TYR A 20 19.83 -38.32 33.59
CA TYR A 20 19.00 -39.52 33.80
C TYR A 20 17.62 -39.44 33.16
N HIS A 21 17.20 -38.26 32.72
CA HIS A 21 15.90 -38.02 32.11
C HIS A 21 16.04 -37.13 30.89
N ASP A 22 16.57 -37.70 29.81
CA ASP A 22 16.39 -37.18 28.47
C ASP A 22 14.92 -37.39 28.06
N THR A 23 14.02 -36.64 28.68
CA THR A 23 12.57 -36.72 28.44
C THR A 23 12.22 -36.52 26.97
N ALA A 24 13.00 -35.72 26.24
CA ALA A 24 12.87 -35.52 24.80
C ALA A 24 13.32 -36.76 24.00
N GLY A 25 14.45 -37.37 24.35
CA GLY A 25 14.92 -38.61 23.72
C GLY A 25 14.11 -39.84 24.11
N ASP A 26 13.60 -39.92 25.34
CA ASP A 26 12.73 -41.00 25.80
C ASP A 26 11.37 -40.94 25.10
N SER A 27 10.78 -39.75 24.96
CA SER A 27 9.55 -39.58 24.17
C SER A 27 9.76 -39.87 22.68
N LEU A 28 10.94 -39.56 22.12
CA LEU A 28 11.29 -39.93 20.76
C LEU A 28 11.47 -41.45 20.61
N ARG A 29 12.17 -42.10 21.54
CA ARG A 29 12.37 -43.56 21.59
C ARG A 29 11.05 -44.31 21.70
N GLU A 30 10.15 -43.85 22.58
CA GLU A 30 8.79 -44.42 22.72
C GLU A 30 7.96 -44.24 21.45
N ARG A 31 8.05 -43.07 20.78
CA ARG A 31 7.37 -42.84 19.51
C ARG A 31 7.89 -43.77 18.42
N VAL A 32 9.21 -43.91 18.28
CA VAL A 32 9.83 -44.80 17.30
C VAL A 32 9.49 -46.27 17.57
N ALA A 33 9.51 -46.71 18.84
CA ALA A 33 9.12 -48.07 19.21
C ALA A 33 7.65 -48.36 18.89
N ARG A 34 6.77 -47.36 19.06
CA ARG A 34 5.34 -47.46 18.69
C ARG A 34 5.14 -47.49 17.18
N GLU A 35 5.90 -46.69 16.43
CA GLU A 35 5.87 -46.66 14.96
C GLU A 35 6.44 -47.95 14.35
N ALA A 36 7.39 -48.60 15.01
CA ALA A 36 7.95 -49.89 14.60
C ALA A 36 6.97 -51.07 14.72
N LEU A 37 5.87 -50.89 15.46
CA LEU A 37 4.80 -51.88 15.62
C LEU A 37 3.65 -51.73 14.60
N TYR A 38 3.73 -50.73 13.71
CA TYR A 38 2.69 -50.53 12.70
C TYR A 38 2.69 -51.63 11.64
N SER A 39 1.49 -52.06 11.24
CA SER A 39 1.34 -52.95 10.09
C SER A 39 1.71 -52.22 8.79
N PRO A 40 2.11 -52.94 7.72
CA PRO A 40 2.37 -52.32 6.42
C PRO A 40 1.20 -51.47 5.90
N GLU A 41 -0.04 -51.90 6.16
CA GLU A 41 -1.25 -51.16 5.80
C GLU A 41 -1.37 -49.82 6.57
N GLN A 42 -1.02 -49.80 7.87
CA GLN A 42 -1.00 -48.58 8.68
C GLN A 42 0.09 -47.61 8.21
N LEU A 43 1.27 -48.12 7.82
CA LEU A 43 2.34 -47.30 7.27
C LEU A 43 1.94 -46.67 5.93
N ASP A 44 1.28 -47.42 5.06
CA ASP A 44 0.75 -46.91 3.79
C ASP A 44 -0.33 -45.84 4.00
N GLU A 45 -1.23 -46.02 4.98
CA GLU A 45 -2.24 -45.01 5.31
C GLU A 45 -1.62 -43.73 5.87
N ILE A 46 -0.63 -43.85 6.75
CA ILE A 46 0.14 -42.71 7.28
C ILE A 46 0.88 -41.99 6.15
N ALA A 47 1.50 -42.73 5.22
CA ALA A 47 2.18 -42.16 4.07
C ALA A 47 1.21 -41.38 3.17
N ARG A 48 0.04 -41.95 2.85
CA ARG A 48 -1.01 -41.25 2.08
C ARG A 48 -1.52 -40.02 2.81
N ARG A 49 -1.70 -40.07 4.13
CA ARG A 49 -2.13 -38.92 4.94
C ARG A 49 -1.08 -37.82 4.92
N LYS A 50 0.19 -38.14 5.17
CA LYS A 50 1.31 -37.19 5.11
C LYS A 50 1.46 -36.59 3.71
N HIS A 51 1.23 -37.37 2.65
CA HIS A 51 1.26 -36.85 1.29
C HIS A 51 0.16 -35.81 1.05
N ARG A 52 -1.09 -36.10 1.46
CA ARG A 52 -2.20 -35.14 1.37
C ARG A 52 -1.93 -33.87 2.19
N GLU A 53 -1.43 -34.02 3.42
CA GLU A 53 -1.06 -32.89 4.28
C GLU A 53 0.05 -32.04 3.61
N ALA A 54 1.06 -32.67 3.01
CA ALA A 54 2.12 -31.96 2.29
C ALA A 54 1.60 -31.21 1.05
N GLU A 55 0.68 -31.82 0.29
CA GLU A 55 0.01 -31.18 -0.85
C GLU A 55 -0.81 -29.96 -0.40
N GLU A 56 -1.57 -30.08 0.69
CA GLU A 56 -2.35 -28.97 1.25
C GLU A 56 -1.46 -27.81 1.71
N VAL A 57 -0.35 -28.12 2.40
CA VAL A 57 0.63 -27.12 2.82
C VAL A 57 1.28 -26.43 1.63
N LEU A 58 1.64 -27.18 0.58
CA LEU A 58 2.19 -26.62 -0.66
C LEU A 58 1.20 -25.67 -1.33
N LEU A 59 -0.07 -26.08 -1.46
CA LEU A 59 -1.13 -25.27 -2.03
C LEU A 59 -1.37 -23.99 -1.22
N LEU A 60 -1.35 -24.08 0.11
CA LEU A 60 -1.45 -22.92 0.99
C LEU A 60 -0.28 -21.95 0.77
N GLY A 61 0.95 -22.47 0.69
CA GLY A 61 2.15 -21.68 0.42
C GLY A 61 2.08 -20.96 -0.94
N MET A 62 1.59 -21.64 -1.98
CA MET A 62 1.39 -21.03 -3.30
C MET A 62 0.37 -19.88 -3.24
N ARG A 63 -0.77 -20.07 -2.58
CA ARG A 63 -1.81 -19.03 -2.42
C ARG A 63 -1.31 -17.82 -1.63
N LEU A 64 -0.52 -18.04 -0.57
CA LEU A 64 0.09 -16.96 0.20
C LEU A 64 1.05 -16.13 -0.66
N LYS A 65 1.91 -16.80 -1.44
CA LYS A 65 2.85 -16.14 -2.35
C LYS A 65 2.12 -15.31 -3.43
N GLU A 66 1.05 -15.84 -4.00
CA GLU A 66 0.22 -15.10 -4.97
C GLU A 66 -0.40 -13.86 -4.34
N ARG A 67 -0.92 -13.97 -3.11
CA ARG A 67 -1.48 -12.84 -2.36
C ARG A 67 -0.44 -11.77 -2.05
N GLU A 68 0.75 -12.16 -1.58
CA GLU A 68 1.86 -11.23 -1.33
C GLU A 68 2.25 -10.48 -2.61
N LYS A 69 2.32 -11.18 -3.73
CA LYS A 69 2.60 -10.56 -5.04
C LYS A 69 1.52 -9.56 -5.42
N ALA A 70 0.25 -9.93 -5.31
CA ALA A 70 -0.87 -9.04 -5.64
C ALA A 70 -0.91 -7.81 -4.71
N GLN A 71 -0.60 -7.98 -3.42
CA GLN A 71 -0.49 -6.88 -2.48
C GLN A 71 0.68 -5.95 -2.83
N GLY A 72 1.82 -6.50 -3.23
CA GLY A 72 2.96 -5.74 -3.73
C GLY A 72 2.61 -4.91 -4.96
N GLU A 73 1.82 -5.45 -5.89
CA GLU A 73 1.37 -4.73 -7.09
C GLU A 73 0.42 -3.57 -6.75
N ILE A 74 -0.51 -3.75 -5.82
CA ILE A 74 -1.36 -2.67 -5.31
C ILE A 74 -0.53 -1.59 -4.62
N HIS A 75 0.38 -1.96 -3.72
CA HIS A 75 1.25 -1.01 -3.03
C HIS A 75 2.13 -0.23 -4.00
N ARG A 76 2.70 -0.88 -5.02
CA ARG A 76 3.45 -0.22 -6.09
C ARG A 76 2.60 0.85 -6.78
N SER A 77 1.39 0.48 -7.18
CA SER A 77 0.49 1.37 -7.93
C SER A 77 0.02 2.55 -7.06
N LEU A 78 -0.30 2.30 -5.78
CA LEU A 78 -0.61 3.36 -4.82
C LEU A 78 0.58 4.29 -4.57
N GLY A 79 1.79 3.73 -4.44
CA GLY A 79 3.02 4.52 -4.35
C GLY A 79 3.19 5.45 -5.55
N GLY A 80 3.03 4.91 -6.77
CA GLY A 80 3.08 5.69 -8.00
C GLY A 80 2.00 6.77 -8.13
N LEU A 81 0.79 6.52 -7.59
CA LEU A 81 -0.26 7.53 -7.49
C LEU A 81 0.14 8.67 -6.53
N MET A 82 0.65 8.32 -5.33
CA MET A 82 1.06 9.31 -4.33
C MET A 82 2.24 10.14 -4.81
N GLU A 83 3.20 9.53 -5.49
CA GLU A 83 4.32 10.22 -6.12
C GLU A 83 3.84 11.23 -7.18
N ALA A 84 3.00 10.80 -8.12
CA ALA A 84 2.47 11.67 -9.15
C ALA A 84 1.70 12.86 -8.55
N TYR A 85 0.90 12.60 -7.50
CA TYR A 85 0.17 13.63 -6.77
C TYR A 85 1.11 14.65 -6.10
N SER A 86 2.16 14.17 -5.40
CA SER A 86 3.15 15.05 -4.77
C SER A 86 3.87 15.92 -5.80
N TRP A 87 4.24 15.34 -6.95
CA TRP A 87 4.83 16.10 -8.05
C TRP A 87 3.89 17.17 -8.60
N PHE A 88 2.62 16.84 -8.80
CA PHE A 88 1.62 17.80 -9.23
C PHE A 88 1.48 18.95 -8.22
N ASP A 89 1.38 18.64 -6.93
CA ASP A 89 1.20 19.62 -5.84
C ASP A 89 2.40 20.58 -5.72
N VAL A 90 3.62 20.07 -5.85
CA VAL A 90 4.84 20.89 -5.90
C VAL A 90 4.82 21.82 -7.12
N ASN A 91 4.52 21.29 -8.31
CA ASN A 91 4.45 22.10 -9.53
C ASN A 91 3.39 23.20 -9.43
N LEU A 92 2.22 22.86 -8.90
CA LEU A 92 1.14 23.81 -8.63
C LEU A 92 1.62 24.95 -7.71
N GLY A 93 2.30 24.60 -6.61
CA GLY A 93 2.90 25.58 -5.70
C GLY A 93 3.88 26.50 -6.43
N LEU A 94 4.79 25.95 -7.23
CA LEU A 94 5.76 26.73 -8.00
C LEU A 94 5.07 27.71 -8.98
N LYS A 95 4.02 27.27 -9.68
CA LYS A 95 3.25 28.15 -10.56
C LYS A 95 2.54 29.27 -9.81
N ILE A 96 1.94 28.97 -8.66
CA ILE A 96 1.34 29.99 -7.78
C ILE A 96 2.38 31.05 -7.38
N ARG A 97 3.60 30.62 -7.04
CA ARG A 97 4.69 31.54 -6.72
C ARG A 97 5.06 32.42 -7.90
N THR A 98 5.12 31.87 -9.11
CA THR A 98 5.43 32.62 -10.34
C THR A 98 4.37 33.67 -10.68
N TYR A 99 3.09 33.36 -10.49
CA TYR A 99 1.98 34.24 -10.91
C TYR A 99 1.48 35.20 -9.83
N SER A 100 1.81 34.97 -8.56
CA SER A 100 1.36 35.81 -7.47
C SER A 100 2.15 37.11 -7.37
N ASN A 101 1.45 38.25 -7.33
CA ASN A 101 2.03 39.55 -7.00
C ASN A 101 2.30 39.73 -5.49
N SER A 102 1.84 38.78 -4.65
CA SER A 102 2.05 38.80 -3.20
C SER A 102 2.95 37.65 -2.78
N ALA A 103 4.24 37.94 -2.61
CA ALA A 103 5.23 36.96 -2.16
C ALA A 103 4.86 36.32 -0.79
N PRO A 104 4.41 37.07 0.24
CA PRO A 104 4.07 36.46 1.53
C PRO A 104 2.91 35.44 1.45
N LYS A 105 1.84 35.77 0.70
CA LYS A 105 0.68 34.89 0.53
C LYS A 105 1.05 33.63 -0.27
N ALA A 106 1.84 33.77 -1.33
CA ALA A 106 2.31 32.63 -2.10
C ALA A 106 3.24 31.73 -1.28
N MET A 107 4.18 32.32 -0.51
CA MET A 107 5.11 31.55 0.32
C MET A 107 4.39 30.73 1.41
N ALA A 108 3.33 31.26 2.02
CA ALA A 108 2.52 30.49 2.99
C ALA A 108 1.95 29.21 2.38
N LEU A 109 1.57 29.25 1.09
CA LEU A 109 1.00 28.12 0.36
C LEU A 109 2.06 27.11 -0.11
N LEU A 110 3.35 27.43 -0.07
CA LEU A 110 4.43 26.48 -0.41
C LEU A 110 4.82 25.56 0.75
N THR A 111 4.20 25.72 1.92
CA THR A 111 4.49 24.88 3.07
C THR A 111 3.99 23.44 2.85
N PRO A 112 4.76 22.40 3.25
CA PRO A 112 4.37 21.00 3.01
C PRO A 112 3.03 20.60 3.63
N THR A 113 2.61 21.30 4.70
CA THR A 113 1.36 21.04 5.42
C THR A 113 0.14 21.71 4.79
N THR A 114 0.33 22.63 3.85
CA THR A 114 -0.79 23.28 3.17
C THR A 114 -1.55 22.27 2.31
N PRO A 115 -2.88 22.16 2.44
CA PRO A 115 -3.68 21.29 1.58
C PRO A 115 -3.68 21.77 0.12
N MET A 116 -3.63 20.83 -0.83
CA MET A 116 -3.73 21.14 -2.27
C MET A 116 -5.00 21.94 -2.60
N LYS A 117 -6.11 21.71 -1.89
CA LYS A 117 -7.34 22.49 -2.04
C LYS A 117 -7.09 24.00 -1.86
N SER A 118 -6.34 24.39 -0.83
CA SER A 118 -6.01 25.80 -0.58
C SER A 118 -5.17 26.40 -1.71
N ARG A 119 -4.25 25.62 -2.29
CA ARG A 119 -3.48 26.02 -3.48
C ARG A 119 -4.37 26.22 -4.70
N LEU A 120 -5.29 25.28 -4.97
CA LEU A 120 -6.23 25.38 -6.08
C LEU A 120 -7.18 26.56 -5.95
N ASP A 121 -7.73 26.79 -4.75
CA ASP A 121 -8.61 27.91 -4.48
C ASP A 121 -7.87 29.25 -4.68
N PHE A 122 -6.60 29.32 -4.29
CA PHE A 122 -5.76 30.48 -4.57
C PHE A 122 -5.43 30.65 -6.06
N LEU A 123 -5.15 29.56 -6.78
CA LEU A 123 -4.93 29.63 -8.24
C LEU A 123 -6.20 30.10 -8.97
N ARG A 124 -7.39 29.66 -8.55
CA ARG A 124 -8.67 30.16 -9.08
C ARG A 124 -8.81 31.66 -8.86
N LEU A 125 -8.44 32.15 -7.67
CA LEU A 125 -8.45 33.58 -7.38
C LEU A 125 -7.50 34.35 -8.31
N LEU A 126 -6.28 33.86 -8.51
CA LEU A 126 -5.32 34.46 -9.44
C LEU A 126 -5.87 34.51 -10.87
N VAL A 127 -6.50 33.42 -11.33
CA VAL A 127 -7.11 33.35 -12.66
C VAL A 127 -8.28 34.32 -12.80
N ALA A 128 -9.11 34.47 -11.76
CA ALA A 128 -10.23 35.41 -11.74
C ALA A 128 -9.77 36.88 -11.72
N GLN A 129 -8.59 37.14 -11.15
CA GLN A 129 -7.95 38.47 -11.10
C GLN A 129 -7.04 38.72 -12.30
N ALA A 130 -6.88 37.75 -13.20
CA ALA A 130 -6.02 37.91 -14.36
C ALA A 130 -6.55 39.06 -15.23
N PRO A 131 -5.68 39.98 -15.68
CA PRO A 131 -6.10 41.14 -16.49
C PRO A 131 -6.61 40.74 -17.88
N ARG A 132 -6.44 39.47 -18.28
CA ARG A 132 -6.84 38.94 -19.58
C ARG A 132 -8.03 38.02 -19.46
N VAL A 133 -9.03 38.29 -20.28
CA VAL A 133 -10.12 37.36 -20.53
C VAL A 133 -9.71 36.49 -21.73
N PRO A 134 -9.48 35.18 -21.53
CA PRO A 134 -9.12 34.31 -22.64
C PRO A 134 -10.33 34.02 -23.54
N GLU A 135 -10.06 33.52 -24.74
CA GLU A 135 -11.09 32.97 -25.63
C GLU A 135 -11.93 31.88 -24.92
N ILE A 136 -13.18 31.74 -25.33
CA ILE A 136 -14.15 30.79 -24.74
C ILE A 136 -13.58 29.37 -24.68
N THR A 137 -12.92 28.91 -25.75
CA THR A 137 -12.31 27.57 -25.84
C THR A 137 -11.21 27.35 -24.80
N LYS A 138 -10.38 28.37 -24.57
CA LYS A 138 -9.31 28.35 -23.57
C LYS A 138 -9.88 28.36 -22.13
N SER A 139 -10.93 29.15 -21.91
CA SER A 139 -11.67 29.16 -20.64
C SER A 139 -12.31 27.80 -20.32
N GLN A 140 -12.93 27.16 -21.30
CA GLN A 140 -13.47 25.80 -21.14
C GLN A 140 -12.37 24.77 -20.83
N ARG A 141 -11.19 24.90 -21.44
CA ARG A 141 -10.04 24.02 -21.14
C ARG A 141 -9.59 24.17 -19.69
N TRP A 142 -9.52 25.39 -19.17
CA TRP A 142 -9.25 25.65 -17.75
C TRP A 142 -10.29 25.02 -16.82
N MET A 143 -11.57 25.20 -17.10
CA MET A 143 -12.65 24.64 -16.28
C MET A 143 -12.58 23.11 -16.23
N LYS A 144 -12.38 22.46 -17.37
CA LYS A 144 -12.21 21.00 -17.44
C LYS A 144 -10.96 20.52 -16.70
N TRP A 145 -9.84 21.24 -16.84
CA TRP A 145 -8.61 20.90 -16.13
C TRP A 145 -8.81 20.99 -14.61
N ILE A 146 -9.45 22.06 -14.12
CA ILE A 146 -9.76 22.21 -12.69
C ILE A 146 -10.68 21.11 -12.17
N GLU A 147 -11.73 20.76 -12.92
CA GLU A 147 -12.65 19.68 -12.57
C GLU A 147 -11.91 18.34 -12.42
N GLN A 148 -11.01 18.03 -13.36
CA GLN A 148 -10.19 16.82 -13.31
C GLN A 148 -9.25 16.80 -12.10
N VAL A 149 -8.60 17.93 -11.80
CA VAL A 149 -7.71 18.04 -10.62
C VAL A 149 -8.48 17.84 -9.31
N GLU A 150 -9.68 18.42 -9.18
CA GLU A 150 -10.53 18.21 -8.00
C GLU A 150 -10.98 16.75 -7.85
N LYS A 151 -11.36 16.10 -8.96
CA LYS A 151 -11.70 14.69 -8.96
C LYS A 151 -10.55 13.84 -8.41
N ILE A 152 -9.34 14.07 -8.90
CA ILE A 152 -8.13 13.37 -8.46
C ILE A 152 -7.80 13.67 -6.99
N ARG A 153 -7.96 14.92 -6.55
CA ARG A 153 -7.78 15.29 -5.14
C ARG A 153 -8.65 14.46 -4.21
N LEU A 154 -9.92 14.30 -4.57
CA LEU A 154 -10.87 13.51 -3.80
C LEU A 154 -10.47 12.03 -3.81
N ILE A 155 -10.13 11.47 -4.98
CA ILE A 155 -9.68 10.07 -5.10
C ILE A 155 -8.43 9.81 -4.27
N ARG A 156 -7.42 10.70 -4.32
CA ARG A 156 -6.21 10.56 -3.50
C ARG A 156 -6.53 10.57 -2.02
N ASN A 157 -7.39 11.47 -1.57
CA ASN A 157 -7.80 11.52 -0.16
C ASN A 157 -8.54 10.25 0.24
N ASP A 158 -9.42 9.75 -0.63
CA ASP A 158 -10.11 8.49 -0.42
C ASP A 158 -9.10 7.34 -0.30
N TYR A 159 -8.16 7.19 -1.23
CA TYR A 159 -7.18 6.10 -1.21
C TYR A 159 -6.15 6.19 -0.09
N ALA A 160 -5.74 7.41 0.30
CA ALA A 160 -4.78 7.63 1.38
C ALA A 160 -5.36 7.36 2.77
N HIS A 161 -6.66 7.56 2.95
CA HIS A 161 -7.32 7.42 4.25
C HIS A 161 -8.26 6.21 4.34
N GLY A 162 -8.71 5.67 3.22
CA GLY A 162 -9.63 4.53 3.17
C GLY A 162 -9.02 3.23 3.68
N ARG A 163 -9.86 2.20 3.75
CA ARG A 163 -9.47 0.85 4.18
C ARG A 163 -9.31 -0.04 2.96
N TRP A 164 -8.19 -0.75 2.91
CA TRP A 164 -7.90 -1.75 1.89
C TRP A 164 -8.13 -3.14 2.48
N ILE A 165 -9.02 -3.91 1.86
CA ILE A 165 -9.46 -5.22 2.33
C ILE A 165 -9.12 -6.25 1.25
N ASN A 166 -8.59 -7.40 1.68
CA ASN A 166 -8.35 -8.51 0.75
C ASN A 166 -9.70 -9.14 0.39
N GLY A 167 -9.93 -9.35 -0.90
CA GLY A 167 -11.09 -10.09 -1.40
C GLY A 167 -10.97 -11.59 -1.18
N ASN A 168 -12.02 -12.30 -1.57
CA ASN A 168 -12.08 -13.77 -1.43
C ASN A 168 -11.10 -14.51 -2.36
N SER A 169 -10.60 -13.85 -3.42
CA SER A 169 -9.53 -14.36 -4.29
C SER A 169 -8.20 -13.63 -4.01
N ALA A 170 -7.09 -14.31 -4.24
CA ALA A 170 -5.74 -13.80 -3.98
C ALA A 170 -5.41 -12.48 -4.71
N ASN A 171 -6.12 -12.19 -5.81
CA ASN A 171 -5.84 -11.04 -6.68
C ASN A 171 -6.88 -9.92 -6.58
N ASN A 172 -7.91 -10.05 -5.73
CA ASN A 172 -8.94 -9.03 -5.60
C ASN A 172 -8.69 -8.19 -4.36
N PHE A 173 -8.68 -6.87 -4.53
CA PHE A 173 -8.64 -5.91 -3.44
C PHE A 173 -9.90 -5.07 -3.47
N HIS A 174 -10.50 -4.94 -2.30
CA HIS A 174 -11.64 -4.07 -2.09
C HIS A 174 -11.18 -2.82 -1.36
N PHE A 175 -11.64 -1.69 -1.86
CA PHE A 175 -11.47 -0.40 -1.24
C PHE A 175 -12.77 0.00 -0.55
N ALA A 176 -12.69 0.32 0.74
CA ALA A 176 -13.77 0.92 1.51
C ALA A 176 -13.41 2.38 1.82
N LYS A 177 -14.21 3.31 1.30
CA LYS A 177 -14.09 4.72 1.66
C LYS A 177 -14.40 4.90 3.14
N LEU A 178 -13.59 5.68 3.85
CA LEU A 178 -13.92 6.05 5.23
C LEU A 178 -15.12 7.00 5.24
N SER A 179 -16.24 6.56 5.80
CA SER A 179 -17.31 7.42 6.29
C SER A 179 -17.35 7.35 7.82
N TRP A 180 -17.66 8.47 8.46
CA TRP A 180 -18.02 8.49 9.88
C TRP A 180 -19.48 8.08 9.99
N PRO A 181 -19.85 7.13 10.86
CA PRO A 181 -21.23 6.67 10.94
C PRO A 181 -22.12 7.81 11.43
N VAL A 182 -22.87 8.42 10.52
CA VAL A 182 -23.94 9.36 10.86
C VAL A 182 -25.24 8.58 10.81
N ASN A 183 -25.59 7.94 11.93
CA ASN A 183 -26.83 7.19 12.15
C ASN A 183 -27.14 6.07 11.14
N SER A 184 -27.03 4.81 11.57
CA SER A 184 -27.58 3.64 10.86
C SER A 184 -27.32 3.65 9.34
N GLU A 185 -26.07 3.90 8.93
CA GLU A 185 -25.70 3.85 7.52
C GLU A 185 -25.71 2.41 6.98
N PRO A 186 -26.03 2.23 5.68
CA PRO A 186 -25.98 0.95 5.00
C PRO A 186 -24.56 0.33 5.05
N PRO A 187 -24.43 -0.98 4.78
CA PRO A 187 -23.12 -1.65 4.78
C PRO A 187 -22.11 -0.88 3.91
N GLN A 188 -20.88 -0.73 4.43
CA GLN A 188 -19.78 -0.09 3.72
C GLN A 188 -19.69 -0.63 2.30
N THR A 189 -19.80 0.25 1.31
CA THR A 189 -19.67 -0.15 -0.09
C THR A 189 -18.22 -0.51 -0.36
N LEU A 190 -18.00 -1.79 -0.66
CA LEU A 190 -16.72 -2.30 -1.13
C LEU A 190 -16.63 -2.04 -2.63
N ILE A 191 -15.59 -1.32 -3.04
CA ILE A 191 -15.31 -1.01 -4.44
C ILE A 191 -14.15 -1.89 -4.88
N ASP A 192 -14.33 -2.63 -5.97
CA ASP A 192 -13.23 -3.36 -6.60
C ASP A 192 -12.26 -2.36 -7.22
N VAL A 193 -10.98 -2.46 -6.86
CA VAL A 193 -9.93 -1.60 -7.40
C VAL A 193 -8.76 -2.46 -7.84
N THR A 194 -8.37 -2.29 -9.10
CA THR A 194 -7.22 -2.98 -9.70
C THR A 194 -5.98 -2.10 -9.72
N PRO A 195 -4.76 -2.68 -9.68
CA PRO A 195 -3.52 -1.93 -9.90
C PRO A 195 -3.54 -1.09 -11.18
N ALA A 196 -4.11 -1.63 -12.26
CA ALA A 196 -4.18 -0.97 -13.55
C ALA A 196 -5.03 0.31 -13.51
N GLU A 197 -6.16 0.32 -12.79
CA GLU A 197 -6.98 1.52 -12.63
C GLU A 197 -6.23 2.62 -11.85
N ILE A 198 -5.45 2.24 -10.84
CA ILE A 198 -4.60 3.16 -10.08
C ILE A 198 -3.48 3.73 -10.97
N ASP A 199 -2.86 2.89 -11.81
CA ASP A 199 -1.82 3.31 -12.75
C ASP A 199 -2.38 4.28 -13.83
N VAL A 200 -3.64 4.10 -14.26
CA VAL A 200 -4.34 5.05 -15.13
C VAL A 200 -4.50 6.41 -14.44
N LEU A 201 -4.93 6.42 -13.18
CA LEU A 201 -5.06 7.66 -12.40
C LEU A 201 -3.70 8.37 -12.24
N SER A 202 -2.63 7.64 -11.91
CA SER A 202 -1.28 8.22 -11.85
C SER A 202 -0.88 8.85 -13.20
N SER A 203 -1.15 8.15 -14.31
CA SER A 203 -0.90 8.67 -15.66
C SER A 203 -1.71 9.93 -15.99
N GLU A 204 -2.95 10.03 -15.51
CA GLU A 204 -3.78 11.23 -15.64
C GLU A 204 -3.18 12.42 -14.87
N ILE A 205 -2.68 12.20 -13.64
CA ILE A 205 -2.01 13.26 -12.86
C ILE A 205 -0.77 13.78 -13.61
N TRP A 206 0.02 12.90 -14.20
CA TRP A 206 1.17 13.31 -15.01
C TRP A 206 0.78 14.14 -16.22
N LYS A 207 -0.31 13.77 -16.91
CA LYS A 207 -0.85 14.56 -18.03
C LYS A 207 -1.30 15.94 -17.56
N LEU A 208 -2.01 16.03 -16.43
CA LEU A 208 -2.45 17.31 -15.85
C LEU A 208 -1.28 18.20 -15.44
N THR A 209 -0.23 17.60 -14.88
CA THR A 209 1.00 18.30 -14.51
C THR A 209 1.66 18.91 -15.75
N ARG A 210 1.81 18.12 -16.82
CA ARG A 210 2.43 18.58 -18.08
C ARG A 210 1.59 19.63 -18.80
N SER A 211 0.25 19.53 -18.73
CA SER A 211 -0.64 20.50 -19.38
C SER A 211 -0.83 21.79 -18.58
N MET A 212 -0.27 21.89 -17.37
CA MET A 212 -0.50 23.02 -16.46
C MET A 212 -0.10 24.35 -17.11
N ASP A 213 1.05 24.39 -17.79
CA ASP A 213 1.52 25.60 -18.46
C ASP A 213 0.62 26.01 -19.63
N ASP A 214 0.26 25.07 -20.49
CA ASP A 214 -0.65 25.33 -21.61
C ASP A 214 -2.00 25.89 -21.16
N VAL A 215 -2.51 25.40 -20.04
CA VAL A 215 -3.81 25.80 -19.49
C VAL A 215 -3.74 27.18 -18.84
N LEU A 216 -2.61 27.52 -18.21
CA LEU A 216 -2.43 28.77 -17.47
C LEU A 216 -1.88 29.92 -18.34
N ALA A 217 -1.16 29.61 -19.42
CA ALA A 217 -0.56 30.58 -20.32
C ALA A 217 -1.53 31.67 -20.83
N PRO A 218 -2.80 31.36 -21.19
CA PRO A 218 -3.76 32.38 -21.64
C PRO A 218 -4.05 33.48 -20.60
N TYR A 219 -3.90 33.17 -19.32
CA TYR A 219 -4.22 34.07 -18.22
C TYR A 219 -3.02 34.91 -17.77
N PHE A 220 -1.83 34.30 -17.75
CA PHE A 220 -0.67 34.91 -17.09
C PHE A 220 0.50 35.25 -18.01
N ASN A 221 0.53 34.70 -19.23
CA ASN A 221 1.51 35.03 -20.27
C ASN A 221 2.95 35.16 -19.74
N ILE A 222 3.58 34.04 -19.35
CA ILE A 222 5.01 34.01 -19.07
C ILE A 222 5.71 34.35 -20.40
N ARG A 223 6.35 35.52 -20.46
CA ARG A 223 7.35 35.83 -21.49
C ARG A 223 8.63 35.07 -21.19
#